data_AF-A0A6L7S1V4-F1
#
_entry.id   AF-A0A6L7S1V4-F1
#
_cell.length_a   1.000
_cell.length_b   1.000
_cell.length_c   1.000
_cell.angle_alpha   90.00
_cell.angle_beta   90.00
_cell.angle_gamma   90.00
#
_symmetry.space_group_name_H-M   'P 1'
#
loop_
_entity.id
_entity.type
_entity.pdbx_description
1 polymer ?
#
loop_
_entity_poly.entity_id
_entity_poly.type
_entity_poly.pdbx_seq_one_letter_code
_entity_poly.pdbx_strand_id
1 'polypeptide(L)' 'ATGNNFMFVSITAVVVGGTALWGGIGGVWNTLVGVLIVNVINNGMVVIGLPPYVQDGVLGALVILAVALSTNRRSVTFVK' A
#
# COMPACT_ATOMS: atom_id res chain seq x y z
N ALA A 1 17.74 2.92 14.36
CA ALA A 1 16.54 2.16 13.97
C ALA A 1 15.44 3.18 13.68
N THR A 2 15.35 3.59 12.43
CA THR A 2 14.65 4.83 12.03
C THR A 2 13.20 4.48 11.68
N GLY A 3 12.25 4.82 12.55
CA GLY A 3 10.83 4.48 12.40
C GLY A 3 10.12 5.10 11.19
N ASN A 4 10.80 5.94 10.42
CA ASN A 4 10.28 6.61 9.24
C ASN A 4 9.74 5.65 8.17
N ASN A 5 10.36 4.47 8.01
CA ASN A 5 9.95 3.50 6.99
C ASN A 5 8.63 2.81 7.36
N PHE A 6 8.32 2.66 8.66
CA PHE A 6 7.06 2.05 9.10
C PHE A 6 5.85 2.93 8.80
N MET A 7 5.98 4.25 8.92
CA MET A 7 4.90 5.18 8.57
C MET A 7 4.57 5.08 7.08
N PHE A 8 5.60 4.99 6.25
CA PHE A 8 5.44 4.91 4.81
C PHE A 8 4.79 3.59 4.37
N VAL A 9 5.24 2.47 4.92
CA VAL A 9 4.62 1.15 4.70
C VAL A 9 3.16 1.15 5.18
N SER A 10 2.87 1.79 6.31
CA SER A 10 1.51 1.86 6.88
C SER A 10 0.54 2.62 5.96
N ILE A 11 0.91 3.82 5.48
CA ILE A 11 0.05 4.57 4.56
C ILE A 11 -0.11 3.84 3.22
N THR A 12 0.96 3.18 2.75
CA THR A 12 0.94 2.41 1.51
C THR A 12 -0.06 1.25 1.60
N ALA A 13 -0.03 0.50 2.69
CA ALA A 13 -0.94 -0.62 2.92
C ALA A 13 -2.42 -0.20 2.98
N VAL A 14 -2.71 0.92 3.65
CA VAL A 14 -4.07 1.50 3.77
C VAL A 14 -4.61 1.94 2.41
N VAL A 15 -3.77 2.57 1.57
CA VAL A 15 -4.15 3.03 0.22
C VAL A 15 -4.29 1.86 -0.75
N VAL A 16 -3.38 0.88 -0.72
CA VAL A 16 -3.48 -0.35 -1.52
C VAL A 16 -4.73 -1.15 -1.14
N GLY A 17 -5.07 -1.19 0.15
CA GLY A 17 -6.30 -1.81 0.63
C GLY A 17 -7.58 -1.10 0.18
N GLY A 18 -7.48 0.11 -0.37
CA GLY A 18 -8.63 0.87 -0.88
C GLY A 18 -9.44 1.56 0.22
N THR A 19 -8.87 1.73 1.42
CA THR A 19 -9.55 2.48 2.49
C THR A 19 -9.42 3.99 2.29
N ALA A 20 -10.54 4.71 2.36
CA ALA A 20 -10.57 6.13 2.12
C ALA A 20 -9.81 6.90 3.21
N LEU A 21 -8.78 7.64 2.82
CA LEU A 21 -8.04 8.55 3.70
C LEU A 21 -8.91 9.70 4.24
N TRP A 22 -9.97 10.04 3.53
CA TRP A 22 -10.91 11.13 3.84
C TRP A 22 -12.03 10.72 4.80
N GLY A 23 -12.11 9.44 5.18
CA GLY A 23 -13.14 8.89 6.06
C GLY A 23 -14.48 8.67 5.35
N GLY A 24 -15.11 7.52 5.61
CA GLY A 24 -16.48 7.21 5.19
C GLY A 24 -16.68 5.88 4.46
N ILE A 25 -15.69 5.36 3.73
CA ILE A 25 -15.82 4.10 2.96
C ILE A 25 -14.48 3.35 2.93
N GLY A 26 -14.45 2.13 3.49
CA GLY A 26 -13.27 1.27 3.57
C GLY A 26 -13.10 0.67 4.96
N GLY A 27 -13.55 -0.58 5.15
CA GLY A 27 -13.51 -1.24 6.45
C GLY A 27 -12.11 -1.75 6.83
N VAL A 28 -11.95 -2.13 8.09
CA VAL A 28 -10.72 -2.78 8.62
C VAL A 28 -10.31 -3.99 7.77
N TRP A 29 -11.29 -4.74 7.25
CA TRP A 29 -11.03 -5.90 6.39
C TRP A 29 -10.30 -5.57 5.10
N ASN A 30 -10.66 -4.45 4.46
CA ASN A 30 -10.00 -4.01 3.23
C ASN A 30 -8.54 -3.60 3.50
N THR A 31 -8.30 -2.89 4.61
CA THR A 31 -6.94 -2.55 5.05
C THR A 31 -6.12 -3.79 5.33
N LEU A 32 -6.70 -4.80 5.98
CA LEU A 32 -5.97 -6.01 6.36
C LEU A 32 -5.47 -6.79 5.14
N VAL A 33 -6.28 -6.85 4.08
CA VAL A 33 -5.86 -7.39 2.78
C VAL A 33 -4.76 -6.54 2.14
N GLY A 34 -4.87 -5.21 2.20
CA GLY A 34 -3.82 -4.29 1.71
C GLY A 34 -2.48 -4.44 2.46
N VAL A 35 -2.53 -4.59 3.79
CA VAL A 35 -1.36 -4.84 4.63
C VAL A 35 -0.69 -6.15 4.26
N LEU A 36 -1.46 -7.21 4.00
CA LEU A 36 -0.90 -8.50 3.58
C LEU A 36 -0.15 -8.38 2.25
N ILE A 37 -0.73 -7.68 1.26
CA ILE A 37 -0.07 -7.47 -0.04
C ILE A 37 1.24 -6.69 0.13
N VAL A 38 1.19 -5.57 0.87
CA VAL A 38 2.39 -4.74 1.09
C VAL A 38 3.45 -5.49 1.91
N ASN A 39 3.05 -6.31 2.89
CA ASN A 39 3.99 -7.15 3.64
C ASN A 39 4.67 -8.20 2.75
N VAL A 40 3.93 -8.85 1.85
CA VAL A 40 4.50 -9.82 0.91
C VAL A 40 5.50 -9.15 -0.02
N ILE A 41 5.21 -7.94 -0.50
CA ILE A 41 6.13 -7.17 -1.34
C ILE A 41 7.37 -6.76 -0.53
N ASN A 42 7.20 -6.31 0.71
CA ASN A 42 8.31 -5.94 1.58
C ASN A 42 9.22 -7.15 1.88
N ASN A 43 8.64 -8.28 2.28
CA ASN A 43 9.37 -9.53 2.49
C ASN A 43 10.04 -10.01 1.20
N GLY A 44 9.33 -9.91 0.07
CA GLY A 44 9.88 -10.21 -1.26
C GLY A 44 11.13 -9.39 -1.50
N MET A 45 11.06 -8.06 -1.37
CA MET A 45 12.20 -7.16 -1.57
C MET A 45 13.39 -7.46 -0.65
N VAL A 46 13.14 -7.89 0.58
CA VAL A 46 14.18 -8.32 1.53
C VAL A 46 14.85 -9.61 1.07
N VAL A 47 14.09 -10.58 0.56
CA VAL A 47 14.62 -11.88 0.09
C VAL A 47 15.47 -11.74 -1.18
N ILE A 48 15.10 -10.84 -2.10
CA ILE A 48 15.95 -10.49 -3.27
C ILE A 48 17.17 -9.64 -2.90
N GLY A 49 17.37 -9.29 -1.62
CA GLY A 49 18.56 -8.57 -1.15
C GLY A 49 18.65 -7.13 -1.67
N LEU A 50 17.51 -6.50 -1.98
CA LEU A 50 17.48 -5.13 -2.49
C LEU A 50 17.98 -4.14 -1.43
N PRO A 51 18.80 -3.15 -1.81
CA PRO A 51 19.23 -2.12 -0.89
C PRO A 51 18.04 -1.28 -0.39
N PRO A 52 18.05 -0.80 0.87
CA PRO A 52 16.93 -0.06 1.48
C PRO A 52 16.49 1.17 0.66
N TYR A 53 17.43 1.82 -0.01
CA TYR A 53 17.16 2.96 -0.88
C TYR A 53 16.18 2.62 -2.02
N VAL A 54 16.28 1.40 -2.56
CA VAL A 54 15.37 0.94 -3.62
C VAL A 54 14.04 0.51 -3.01
N GLN A 55 13.99 0.00 -1.78
CA GLN A 55 12.72 -0.29 -1.10
C GLN A 55 11.86 0.96 -0.90
N ASP A 56 12.46 2.05 -0.44
CA ASP A 56 11.73 3.32 -0.26
C ASP A 56 11.26 3.88 -1.61
N GLY A 57 12.07 3.77 -2.66
CA GLY A 57 11.68 4.14 -4.02
C GLY A 57 10.51 3.29 -4.55
N VAL A 58 10.56 1.97 -4.32
CA VAL A 58 9.49 1.05 -4.72
C VAL A 58 8.21 1.33 -3.97
N LEU A 59 8.27 1.52 -2.64
CA LEU A 59 7.10 1.86 -1.83
C LEU A 59 6.45 3.17 -2.31
N GLY A 60 7.24 4.17 -2.71
CA GLY A 60 6.70 5.41 -3.28
C GLY A 60 6.05 5.25 -4.64
N ALA A 61 6.67 4.47 -5.53
CA ALA A 61 6.05 4.09 -6.79
C ALA A 61 4.75 3.31 -6.57
N LEU A 62 4.71 2.45 -5.54
CA LEU A 62 3.56 1.64 -5.16
C LEU A 62 2.40 2.52 -4.66
N VAL A 63 2.67 3.55 -3.87
CA VAL A 63 1.66 4.55 -3.47
C VAL A 63 1.13 5.31 -4.68
N ILE A 64 2.00 5.79 -5.56
CA ILE A 64 1.58 6.54 -6.76
C ILE A 64 0.72 5.65 -7.66
N LEU A 65 1.11 4.40 -7.89
CA LEU A 65 0.32 3.43 -8.64
C LEU A 65 -0.99 3.10 -7.95
N ALA A 66 -0.98 2.90 -6.63
CA ALA A 66 -2.18 2.62 -5.86
C ALA A 66 -3.17 3.80 -5.94
N VAL A 67 -2.69 5.05 -5.81
CA VAL A 67 -3.52 6.26 -5.94
C VAL A 67 -3.97 6.48 -7.38
N ALA A 68 -3.11 6.24 -8.36
CA ALA A 68 -3.46 6.36 -9.77
C ALA A 68 -4.53 5.33 -10.16
N LEU A 69 -4.39 4.08 -9.69
CA LEU A 69 -5.38 3.03 -9.90
C LEU A 69 -6.66 3.30 -9.10
N SER A 70 -6.56 3.80 -7.86
CA SER A 70 -7.73 4.16 -7.04
C SER A 70 -8.49 5.36 -7.62
N THR A 71 -7.78 6.33 -8.20
CA THR A 71 -8.37 7.53 -8.82
C THR A 71 -8.92 7.23 -10.21
N ASN A 72 -8.20 6.44 -11.00
CA ASN A 72 -8.60 6.07 -12.37
C ASN A 72 -9.71 5.00 -12.38
N ARG A 73 -9.93 4.28 -11.27
CA ARG A 73 -11.08 3.39 -11.10
C ARG A 73 -12.23 4.09 -10.38
N ARG A 74 -12.89 5.03 -11.05
CA ARG A 74 -14.32 5.33 -10.79
C ARG A 74 -15.26 4.23 -11.33
N SER A 75 -14.78 3.08 -11.84
CA SER A 75 -15.68 2.16 -12.55
C SER A 75 -15.35 0.66 -12.64
N VAL A 76 -14.49 0.05 -11.80
CA VAL A 76 -14.41 -1.43 -11.79
C VAL A 76 -14.38 -2.02 -10.38
N THR A 77 -15.56 -2.53 -10.01
CA THR A 77 -15.80 -3.67 -9.13
C THR A 77 -15.77 -3.33 -7.63
N PHE A 78 -16.88 -2.91 -7.02
CA PHE A 78 -18.14 -3.65 -6.82
C PHE A 78 -17.91 -4.94 -6.03
N VAL A 79 -18.12 -4.88 -4.73
CA VAL A 79 -18.98 -5.87 -4.09
C VAL A 79 -19.96 -5.05 -3.25
N LYS A 80 -21.21 -5.28 -3.57
CA LYS A 80 -22.44 -4.76 -2.95
C LYS A 80 -22.40 -4.82 -1.42
#